data_AF-A0A495IWP7-F1
#
_entry.id   AF-A0A495IWP7-F1
#
_cell.length_a   1.000
_cell.length_b   1.000
_cell.length_c   1.000
_cell.angle_alpha   90.00
_cell.angle_beta   90.00
_cell.angle_gamma   90.00
#
_symmetry.space_group_name_H-M   'P 1'
#
loop_
_entity.id
_entity.type
_entity.pdbx_description
1 polymer ?
#
loop_
_entity_poly.entity_id
_entity_poly.type
_entity_poly.pdbx_seq_one_letter_code
_entity_poly.pdbx_strand_id
1 'polypeptide(L)'
;MQHLKEFLIRIQTFDLRVIEDDIQLEWGTNEKKHVKTYDLTYETQYYDSFSYRSELRVLKDMAFLDLLILNKDLILLQLAELSKVRNRFKEFWTNYNQHYSEMNLVYHRSFIISVRLEYLFIVNNLQSDSADIEVTAKFAEDLGDSVKLREKFLMELIYAAENFIKPKITEVDFKKRMNAQLPGQEAAKVEEAPAEIENTNEAKEVNEPAIVVQETTYQPELSEEQAAIAKIVGYYPTFKHGAAVQLFDLLKAYFVPEDHAALEKLLLYDEAPTAPLVFRGFATQLADAFKQLYDANLIVGCRKSDLEKWIAPKFMYLSQQSEPRELPEGYLSGLMSENTRPCKSPILKIEQKEAQFFILPTPRNKK
;
A
#
# COMPACT_ATOMS: atom_id res chain seq x y z
N MET A 1 17.68 -2.69 -22.56
CA MET A 1 17.53 -1.47 -21.74
C MET A 1 16.81 -0.32 -22.46
N GLN A 2 16.34 -0.52 -23.71
CA GLN A 2 15.56 0.49 -24.42
C GLN A 2 14.22 0.75 -23.74
N HIS A 3 13.55 -0.31 -23.29
CA HIS A 3 12.22 -0.23 -22.69
C HIS A 3 12.25 0.33 -21.28
N LEU A 4 13.30 0.04 -20.50
CA LEU A 4 13.50 0.71 -19.21
C LEU A 4 13.62 2.22 -19.40
N LYS A 5 14.39 2.66 -20.40
CA LYS A 5 14.51 4.09 -20.73
C LYS A 5 13.17 4.68 -21.16
N GLU A 6 12.43 4.02 -22.05
CA GLU A 6 11.11 4.47 -22.51
C GLU A 6 10.12 4.61 -21.34
N PHE A 7 10.04 3.60 -20.48
CA PHE A 7 9.22 3.63 -19.27
C PHE A 7 9.60 4.81 -18.38
N LEU A 8 10.89 4.97 -18.06
CA LEU A 8 11.38 6.04 -17.20
C LEU A 8 11.13 7.44 -17.76
N ILE A 9 11.26 7.62 -19.08
CA ILE A 9 10.91 8.89 -19.72
C ILE A 9 9.41 9.13 -19.58
N ARG A 10 8.58 8.13 -19.87
CA ARG A 10 7.12 8.28 -19.85
C ARG A 10 6.58 8.63 -18.47
N ILE A 11 7.08 7.98 -17.41
CA ILE A 11 6.65 8.27 -16.04
C ILE A 11 7.22 9.57 -15.46
N GLN A 12 8.14 10.24 -16.16
CA GLN A 12 8.71 11.52 -15.73
C GLN A 12 8.35 12.66 -16.67
N THR A 13 7.52 12.41 -17.69
CA THR A 13 7.07 13.42 -18.64
C THR A 13 5.60 13.71 -18.40
N PHE A 14 5.31 15.01 -18.29
CA PHE A 14 3.97 15.56 -18.19
C PHE A 14 3.71 16.40 -19.42
N ASP A 15 2.70 16.03 -20.18
CA ASP A 15 2.29 16.79 -21.35
C ASP A 15 1.10 17.66 -20.96
N LEU A 16 1.31 18.96 -20.73
CA LEU A 16 0.20 19.84 -20.39
C LEU A 16 -0.56 20.24 -21.66
N ARG A 17 -1.89 20.11 -21.67
CA ARG A 17 -2.74 20.68 -22.72
C ARG A 17 -3.33 21.98 -22.24
N VAL A 18 -3.47 22.94 -23.15
CA VAL A 18 -4.21 24.18 -22.88
C VAL A 18 -5.52 24.09 -23.62
N ILE A 19 -6.62 24.16 -22.88
CA ILE A 19 -7.99 24.12 -23.42
C ILE A 19 -8.72 25.40 -23.04
N GLU A 20 -9.81 25.70 -23.74
CA GLU A 20 -10.74 26.78 -23.38
C GLU A 20 -11.93 26.17 -22.66
N ASP A 21 -12.28 26.69 -21.49
CA ASP A 21 -13.33 26.15 -20.63
C ASP A 21 -14.08 27.25 -19.89
N ASP A 22 -15.33 26.97 -19.51
CA ASP A 22 -16.21 27.87 -18.76
C ASP A 22 -16.16 27.50 -17.27
N ILE A 23 -15.30 28.18 -16.50
CA ILE A 23 -15.06 27.85 -15.10
C ILE A 23 -15.78 28.80 -14.15
N GLN A 24 -16.14 28.26 -12.97
CA GLN A 24 -16.64 29.04 -11.84
C GLN A 24 -15.45 29.50 -10.98
N LEU A 25 -15.36 30.82 -10.75
CA LEU A 25 -14.25 31.41 -10.00
C LEU A 25 -14.52 31.46 -8.48
N GLU A 26 -15.77 31.57 -8.07
CA GLU A 26 -16.16 31.78 -6.67
C GLU A 26 -17.29 30.85 -6.25
N TRP A 27 -17.22 30.34 -5.01
CA TRP A 27 -18.27 29.51 -4.44
C TRP A 27 -19.56 30.31 -4.24
N GLY A 28 -20.70 29.73 -4.64
CA GLY A 28 -22.02 30.31 -4.40
C GLY A 28 -22.51 31.29 -5.49
N THR A 29 -21.72 31.57 -6.52
CA THR A 29 -22.14 32.33 -7.71
C THR A 29 -22.33 31.38 -8.89
N ASN A 30 -23.34 31.60 -9.74
CA ASN A 30 -23.51 30.84 -10.98
C ASN A 30 -22.76 31.47 -12.17
N GLU A 31 -21.92 32.46 -11.91
CA GLU A 31 -21.15 33.16 -12.94
C GLU A 31 -19.99 32.29 -13.40
N LYS A 32 -20.02 31.89 -14.67
CA LYS A 32 -18.94 31.19 -15.34
C LYS A 32 -18.18 32.16 -16.22
N LYS A 33 -16.85 32.07 -16.19
CA LYS A 33 -15.97 32.86 -17.04
C LYS A 33 -15.30 31.93 -18.05
N HIS A 34 -15.37 32.31 -19.32
CA HIS A 34 -14.64 31.63 -20.39
C HIS A 34 -13.16 31.98 -20.29
N VAL A 35 -12.31 31.00 -20.01
CA VAL A 35 -10.87 31.19 -19.82
C VAL A 35 -10.08 30.02 -20.38
N LYS A 36 -8.77 30.22 -20.57
CA LYS A 36 -7.85 29.13 -20.88
C LYS A 36 -7.44 28.42 -19.61
N THR A 37 -7.40 27.10 -19.63
CA THR A 37 -7.03 26.27 -18.48
C THR A 37 -6.06 25.17 -18.90
N TYR A 38 -5.30 24.67 -17.93
CA TYR A 38 -4.52 23.45 -18.13
C TYR A 38 -5.41 22.20 -18.01
N ASP A 39 -5.18 21.23 -18.88
CA ASP A 39 -5.80 19.92 -18.86
C ASP A 39 -4.75 18.82 -18.82
N LEU A 40 -4.98 17.87 -17.92
CA LEU A 40 -4.20 16.64 -17.77
C LEU A 40 -5.11 15.40 -17.66
N THR A 41 -6.42 15.54 -17.90
CA THR A 41 -7.40 14.45 -17.72
C THR A 41 -6.98 13.18 -18.47
N TYR A 42 -6.37 13.32 -19.64
CA TYR A 42 -5.94 12.21 -20.50
C TYR A 42 -4.74 11.42 -19.96
N GLU A 43 -4.03 11.92 -18.95
CA GLU A 43 -2.93 11.23 -18.28
C GLU A 43 -3.33 10.72 -16.88
N THR A 44 -4.62 10.46 -16.64
CA THR A 44 -5.13 9.96 -15.35
C THR A 44 -5.51 8.48 -15.42
N GLN A 45 -6.21 8.00 -14.39
CA GLN A 45 -6.74 6.64 -14.27
C GLN A 45 -8.22 6.52 -14.70
N TYR A 46 -8.85 7.62 -15.11
CA TYR A 46 -10.27 7.68 -15.44
C TYR A 46 -10.61 7.01 -16.78
N TYR A 47 -11.90 6.82 -17.03
CA TYR A 47 -12.40 6.01 -18.17
C TYR A 47 -11.89 6.53 -19.52
N ASP A 48 -11.81 7.85 -19.67
CA ASP A 48 -11.34 8.52 -20.88
C ASP A 48 -9.81 8.43 -21.09
N SER A 49 -9.06 7.94 -20.10
CA SER A 49 -7.61 7.80 -20.08
C SER A 49 -7.13 6.35 -19.91
N PHE A 50 -7.99 5.36 -20.19
CA PHE A 50 -7.64 3.93 -20.11
C PHE A 50 -6.42 3.55 -20.97
N SER A 51 -6.25 4.24 -22.10
CA SER A 51 -5.09 4.08 -22.98
C SER A 51 -3.78 4.39 -22.25
N TYR A 52 -3.76 5.45 -21.44
CA TYR A 52 -2.57 5.87 -20.72
C TYR A 52 -2.16 4.88 -19.63
N ARG A 53 -3.11 4.45 -18.78
CA ARG A 53 -2.84 3.42 -17.77
C ARG A 53 -2.37 2.11 -18.39
N SER A 54 -2.97 1.72 -19.51
CA SER A 54 -2.59 0.50 -20.23
C SER A 54 -1.20 0.60 -20.85
N GLU A 55 -0.88 1.75 -21.44
CA GLU A 55 0.45 2.08 -21.96
C GLU A 55 1.51 1.96 -20.86
N LEU A 56 1.31 2.62 -19.71
CA LEU A 56 2.25 2.55 -18.58
C LEU A 56 2.46 1.12 -18.09
N ARG A 57 1.40 0.32 -18.01
CA ARG A 57 1.49 -1.09 -17.63
C ARG A 57 2.38 -1.87 -18.60
N VAL A 58 2.14 -1.74 -19.91
CA VAL A 58 2.92 -2.45 -20.94
C VAL A 58 4.37 -2.00 -20.91
N LEU A 59 4.63 -0.70 -20.82
CA LEU A 59 5.99 -0.16 -20.71
C LEU A 59 6.70 -0.69 -19.45
N LYS A 60 6.02 -0.74 -18.31
CA LYS A 60 6.55 -1.31 -17.07
C LYS A 60 6.91 -2.80 -17.24
N ASP A 61 6.02 -3.59 -17.84
CA ASP A 61 6.27 -5.02 -18.06
C ASP A 61 7.47 -5.24 -19.01
N MET A 62 7.61 -4.42 -20.07
CA MET A 62 8.76 -4.46 -20.97
C MET A 62 10.05 -3.98 -20.28
N ALA A 63 9.97 -2.94 -19.45
CA ALA A 63 11.09 -2.48 -18.62
C ALA A 63 11.56 -3.56 -17.63
N PHE A 64 10.64 -4.37 -17.11
CA PHE A 64 11.00 -5.50 -16.26
C PHE A 64 11.74 -6.59 -17.04
N LEU A 65 11.31 -6.93 -18.26
CA LEU A 65 12.04 -7.86 -19.13
C LEU A 65 13.49 -7.40 -19.39
N ASP A 66 13.68 -6.10 -19.59
CA ASP A 66 15.01 -5.50 -19.71
C ASP A 66 15.89 -5.74 -18.46
N LEU A 67 15.31 -5.71 -17.27
CA LEU A 67 16.02 -5.98 -16.01
C LEU A 67 16.35 -7.47 -15.82
N LEU A 68 15.48 -8.38 -16.29
CA LEU A 68 15.67 -9.83 -16.12
C LEU A 68 16.92 -10.38 -16.83
N ILE A 69 17.41 -9.68 -17.86
CA ILE A 69 18.59 -10.07 -18.63
C ILE A 69 19.89 -9.74 -17.87
N LEU A 70 19.81 -8.87 -16.86
CA LEU A 70 20.95 -8.40 -16.09
C LEU A 70 21.34 -9.39 -14.98
N ASN A 71 22.61 -9.35 -14.58
CA ASN A 71 23.04 -10.05 -13.37
C ASN A 71 22.58 -9.29 -12.10
N LYS A 72 22.67 -9.97 -10.95
CA LYS A 72 22.20 -9.43 -9.67
C LYS A 72 22.81 -8.08 -9.29
N ASP A 73 24.12 -7.92 -9.49
CA ASP A 73 24.83 -6.68 -9.10
C ASP A 73 24.40 -5.49 -9.96
N LEU A 74 24.19 -5.72 -11.26
CA LEU A 74 23.66 -4.72 -12.18
C LEU A 74 22.20 -4.37 -11.84
N ILE A 75 21.37 -5.33 -11.45
CA ILE A 75 19.98 -5.05 -11.01
C ILE A 75 19.99 -4.19 -9.75
N LEU A 76 20.89 -4.45 -8.79
CA LEU A 76 21.03 -3.61 -7.59
C LEU A 76 21.41 -2.17 -7.93
N LEU A 77 22.31 -1.97 -8.90
CA LEU A 77 22.66 -0.63 -9.40
C LEU A 77 21.45 0.04 -10.07
N GLN A 78 20.67 -0.68 -10.88
CA GLN A 78 19.45 -0.13 -11.47
C GLN A 78 18.42 0.25 -10.40
N LEU A 79 18.21 -0.59 -9.39
CA LEU A 79 17.31 -0.30 -8.25
C LEU A 79 17.72 0.97 -7.50
N ALA A 80 19.02 1.23 -7.34
CA ALA A 80 19.51 2.46 -6.73
C ALA A 80 19.17 3.70 -7.58
N GLU A 81 19.25 3.61 -8.92
CA GLU A 81 18.82 4.70 -9.80
C GLU A 81 17.30 4.89 -9.80
N LEU A 82 16.52 3.80 -9.80
CA LEU A 82 15.05 3.87 -9.67
C LEU A 82 14.62 4.53 -8.35
N SER A 83 15.39 4.31 -7.28
CA SER A 83 15.15 4.95 -5.98
C SER A 83 15.33 6.47 -6.03
N LYS A 84 16.21 7.00 -6.89
CA LYS A 84 16.32 8.46 -7.10
C LYS A 84 15.07 9.02 -7.77
N VAL A 85 14.51 8.31 -8.75
CA VAL A 85 13.25 8.69 -9.39
C VAL A 85 12.11 8.66 -8.37
N ARG A 86 12.04 7.62 -7.54
CA ARG A 86 11.07 7.52 -6.43
C ARG A 86 11.17 8.72 -5.48
N ASN A 87 12.38 9.19 -5.17
CA ASN A 87 12.55 10.35 -4.29
C ASN A 87 11.98 11.65 -4.88
N ARG A 88 11.99 11.82 -6.21
CA ARG A 88 11.35 12.97 -6.88
C ARG A 88 9.84 12.96 -6.67
N PHE A 89 9.19 11.79 -6.74
CA PHE A 89 7.77 11.64 -6.41
C PHE A 89 7.47 12.01 -4.94
N LYS A 90 8.31 11.57 -4.00
CA LYS A 90 8.18 11.96 -2.58
C LYS A 90 8.31 13.47 -2.37
N GLU A 91 9.25 14.11 -3.05
CA GLU A 91 9.44 15.55 -2.98
C GLU A 91 8.23 16.30 -3.57
N PHE A 92 7.70 15.82 -4.71
CA PHE A 92 6.47 16.35 -5.29
C PHE A 92 5.32 16.31 -4.28
N TRP A 93 5.08 15.17 -3.63
CA TRP A 93 3.99 15.05 -2.67
C TRP A 93 4.14 15.98 -1.47
N THR A 94 5.37 16.24 -1.06
CA THR A 94 5.65 17.19 0.03
C THR A 94 5.18 18.59 -0.37
N ASN A 95 5.52 19.05 -1.57
CA ASN A 95 5.14 20.39 -2.04
C ASN A 95 3.64 20.44 -2.41
N TYR A 96 3.12 19.41 -3.07
CA TYR A 96 1.71 19.29 -3.44
C TYR A 96 0.82 19.43 -2.21
N ASN A 97 1.08 18.66 -1.14
CA ASN A 97 0.26 18.73 0.07
C ASN A 97 0.37 20.05 0.84
N GLN A 98 1.44 20.83 0.63
CA GLN A 98 1.57 22.17 1.22
C GLN A 98 0.74 23.23 0.49
N HIS A 99 0.53 23.05 -0.82
CA HIS A 99 -0.12 24.05 -1.68
C HIS A 99 -1.54 23.64 -2.13
N TYR A 100 -1.88 22.36 -2.03
CA TYR A 100 -3.17 21.80 -2.41
C TYR A 100 -4.24 22.03 -1.33
N SER A 101 -5.45 22.38 -1.75
CA SER A 101 -6.63 22.43 -0.90
C SER A 101 -7.89 22.13 -1.71
N GLU A 102 -8.66 21.14 -1.27
CA GLU A 102 -9.95 20.75 -1.89
C GLU A 102 -10.98 21.90 -1.92
N MET A 103 -10.78 22.94 -1.10
CA MET A 103 -11.67 24.10 -1.03
C MET A 103 -11.39 25.14 -2.13
N ASN A 104 -10.27 25.04 -2.85
CA ASN A 104 -9.91 26.00 -3.89
C ASN A 104 -10.55 25.60 -5.23
N LEU A 105 -11.41 26.45 -5.78
CA LEU A 105 -11.94 26.28 -7.14
C LEU A 105 -10.89 26.61 -8.21
N VAL A 106 -10.08 27.63 -7.94
CA VAL A 106 -9.00 28.09 -8.80
C VAL A 106 -7.77 28.36 -7.93
N TYR A 107 -6.63 27.86 -8.40
CA TYR A 107 -5.34 28.01 -7.76
C TYR A 107 -4.60 29.23 -8.32
N HIS A 108 -3.65 29.76 -7.55
CA HIS A 108 -2.74 30.77 -8.07
C HIS A 108 -1.98 30.21 -9.29
N ARG A 109 -1.75 31.03 -10.32
CA ARG A 109 -1.11 30.59 -11.58
C ARG A 109 0.27 29.96 -11.37
N SER A 110 0.98 30.43 -10.34
CA SER A 110 2.28 29.85 -9.94
C SER A 110 2.16 28.47 -9.27
N PHE A 111 0.98 27.88 -9.11
CA PHE A 111 0.78 26.61 -8.41
C PHE A 111 1.68 25.49 -8.96
N ILE A 112 1.79 25.37 -10.29
CA ILE A 112 2.64 24.36 -10.95
C ILE A 112 4.13 24.54 -10.56
N ILE A 113 4.57 25.79 -10.42
CA ILE A 113 5.92 26.15 -9.95
C ILE A 113 6.06 25.89 -8.44
N SER A 114 5.04 26.22 -7.64
CA SER A 114 5.02 26.00 -6.20
C SER A 114 5.13 24.51 -5.83
N VAL A 115 4.51 23.62 -6.60
CA VAL A 115 4.67 22.17 -6.43
C VAL A 115 5.98 21.62 -7.03
N ARG A 116 6.80 22.51 -7.62
CA ARG A 116 8.09 22.23 -8.25
C ARG A 116 8.01 21.22 -9.40
N LEU A 117 6.92 21.21 -10.16
CA LEU A 117 6.70 20.18 -11.18
C LEU A 117 7.81 20.16 -12.24
N GLU A 118 8.19 21.32 -12.77
CA GLU A 118 9.25 21.48 -13.79
C GLU A 118 10.67 21.21 -13.28
N TYR A 119 10.88 21.28 -11.96
CA TYR A 119 12.17 20.95 -11.35
C TYR A 119 12.32 19.44 -11.13
N LEU A 120 11.20 18.77 -10.83
CA LEU A 120 11.18 17.34 -10.49
C LEU A 120 11.00 16.47 -11.74
N PHE A 121 10.32 16.97 -12.76
CA PHE A 121 9.90 16.21 -13.93
C PHE A 121 10.07 17.03 -15.22
N ILE A 122 10.00 16.33 -16.35
CA ILE A 122 9.95 16.95 -17.67
C ILE A 122 8.51 17.42 -17.88
N VAL A 123 8.31 18.73 -18.03
CA VAL A 123 6.98 19.32 -18.24
C VAL A 123 6.95 19.98 -19.60
N ASN A 124 6.16 19.44 -20.51
CA ASN A 124 5.95 19.99 -21.83
C ASN A 124 4.77 20.96 -21.82
N ASN A 125 4.87 22.01 -22.64
CA ASN A 125 3.86 23.06 -22.83
C ASN A 125 3.52 23.90 -21.58
N LEU A 126 4.34 23.85 -20.53
CA LEU A 126 4.24 24.79 -19.42
C LEU A 126 4.51 26.22 -19.94
N GLN A 127 3.65 27.15 -19.54
CA GLN A 127 3.78 28.57 -19.89
C GLN A 127 4.22 29.35 -18.66
N SER A 128 4.74 30.56 -18.88
CA SER A 128 5.08 31.48 -17.79
C SER A 128 3.86 31.81 -16.92
N ASP A 129 4.06 32.10 -15.64
CA ASP A 129 3.01 32.56 -14.71
C ASP A 129 2.25 33.81 -15.19
N SER A 130 2.85 34.61 -16.07
CA SER A 130 2.21 35.77 -16.70
C SER A 130 1.23 35.42 -17.83
N ALA A 131 1.18 34.16 -18.25
CA ALA A 131 0.22 33.71 -19.25
C ALA A 131 -1.20 33.76 -18.66
N ASP A 132 -2.18 34.08 -19.51
CA ASP A 132 -3.59 34.10 -19.13
C ASP A 132 -4.19 32.69 -19.16
N ILE A 133 -3.62 31.79 -18.35
CA ILE A 133 -4.03 30.40 -18.21
C ILE A 133 -4.28 30.14 -16.72
N GLU A 134 -5.50 29.71 -16.41
CA GLU A 134 -5.93 29.42 -15.05
C GLU A 134 -5.61 27.97 -14.67
N VAL A 135 -5.30 27.78 -13.39
CA VAL A 135 -5.07 26.47 -12.78
C VAL A 135 -6.33 26.10 -12.00
N THR A 136 -7.13 25.19 -12.54
CA THR A 136 -8.42 24.80 -11.94
C THR A 136 -8.24 23.75 -10.85
N ALA A 137 -9.26 23.61 -9.99
CA ALA A 137 -9.35 22.51 -9.03
C ALA A 137 -9.22 21.14 -9.69
N LYS A 138 -9.95 20.96 -10.81
CA LYS A 138 -9.91 19.76 -11.62
C LYS A 138 -8.48 19.43 -12.07
N PHE A 139 -7.76 20.42 -12.60
CA PHE A 139 -6.37 20.21 -13.01
C PHE A 139 -5.48 19.79 -11.83
N ALA A 140 -5.63 20.44 -10.67
CA ALA A 140 -4.85 20.10 -9.48
C ALA A 140 -5.11 18.65 -9.02
N GLU A 141 -6.38 18.23 -8.98
CA GLU A 141 -6.78 16.85 -8.68
C GLU A 141 -6.23 15.85 -9.72
N ASP A 142 -6.41 16.14 -11.00
CA ASP A 142 -5.91 15.32 -12.10
C ASP A 142 -4.38 15.19 -12.03
N LEU A 143 -3.66 16.26 -11.69
CA LEU A 143 -2.21 16.22 -11.47
C LEU A 143 -1.84 15.25 -10.35
N GLY A 144 -2.51 15.33 -9.19
CA GLY A 144 -2.30 14.40 -8.10
C GLY A 144 -2.52 12.95 -8.52
N ASP A 145 -3.65 12.66 -9.15
CA ASP A 145 -4.02 11.32 -9.61
C ASP A 145 -3.06 10.78 -10.68
N SER A 146 -2.67 11.63 -11.60
CA SER A 146 -1.72 11.33 -12.65
C SER A 146 -0.35 10.97 -12.04
N VAL A 147 0.14 11.75 -11.07
CA VAL A 147 1.41 11.47 -10.37
C VAL A 147 1.33 10.17 -9.58
N LYS A 148 0.23 9.94 -8.86
CA LYS A 148 -0.03 8.71 -8.09
C LYS A 148 -0.01 7.46 -8.97
N LEU A 149 -0.59 7.54 -10.17
CA LEU A 149 -0.57 6.45 -11.14
C LEU A 149 0.86 6.13 -11.61
N ARG A 150 1.65 7.16 -11.93
CA ARG A 150 3.05 7.00 -12.37
C ARG A 150 3.92 6.39 -11.25
N GLU A 151 3.80 6.90 -10.03
CA GLU A 151 4.52 6.38 -8.87
C GLU A 151 4.17 4.91 -8.60
N LYS A 152 2.89 4.55 -8.70
CA LYS A 152 2.43 3.17 -8.54
C LYS A 152 3.18 2.21 -9.47
N PHE A 153 3.23 2.51 -10.78
CA PHE A 153 3.90 1.62 -11.73
C PHE A 153 5.42 1.56 -11.52
N LEU A 154 6.05 2.66 -11.10
CA LEU A 154 7.46 2.66 -10.70
C LEU A 154 7.70 1.72 -9.52
N MET A 155 6.85 1.79 -8.48
CA MET A 155 6.94 0.95 -7.30
C MET A 155 6.71 -0.53 -7.63
N GLU A 156 5.77 -0.86 -8.52
CA GLU A 156 5.57 -2.22 -9.00
C GLU A 156 6.83 -2.78 -9.69
N LEU A 157 7.50 -1.97 -10.54
CA LEU A 157 8.73 -2.38 -11.21
C LEU A 157 9.86 -2.64 -10.20
N ILE A 158 10.06 -1.72 -9.25
CA ILE A 158 11.05 -1.85 -8.17
C ILE A 158 10.80 -3.13 -7.39
N TYR A 159 9.56 -3.34 -6.94
CA TYR A 159 9.18 -4.52 -6.16
C TYR A 159 9.38 -5.84 -6.92
N ALA A 160 9.03 -5.86 -8.22
CA ALA A 160 9.25 -7.03 -9.07
C ALA A 160 10.75 -7.35 -9.21
N ALA A 161 11.58 -6.33 -9.43
CA ALA A 161 13.03 -6.48 -9.54
C ALA A 161 13.67 -6.92 -8.22
N GLU A 162 13.25 -6.35 -7.09
CA GLU A 162 13.69 -6.76 -5.75
C GLU A 162 13.34 -8.22 -5.46
N ASN A 163 12.11 -8.63 -5.75
CA ASN A 163 11.69 -10.02 -5.55
C ASN A 163 12.41 -10.99 -6.47
N PHE A 164 12.78 -10.57 -7.67
CA PHE A 164 13.56 -11.39 -8.59
C PHE A 164 14.97 -11.67 -8.06
N ILE A 165 15.62 -10.70 -7.42
CA ILE A 165 16.98 -10.87 -6.87
C ILE A 165 17.02 -11.45 -5.45
N LYS A 166 15.87 -11.52 -4.76
CA LYS A 166 15.77 -12.18 -3.46
C LYS A 166 16.15 -13.66 -3.63
N PRO A 167 17.04 -14.19 -2.78
CA PRO A 167 17.38 -15.60 -2.83
C PRO A 167 16.11 -16.42 -2.59
N LYS A 168 15.75 -17.28 -3.55
CA LYS A 168 14.69 -18.26 -3.36
C LYS A 168 15.19 -19.23 -2.29
N ILE A 169 14.68 -19.08 -1.06
CA ILE A 169 14.93 -20.03 0.01
C ILE A 169 14.38 -21.37 -0.48
N THR A 170 15.25 -22.35 -0.70
CA THR A 170 14.78 -23.69 -1.05
C THR A 170 14.02 -24.27 0.12
N GLU A 171 13.07 -25.17 -0.15
CA GLU A 171 12.31 -25.85 0.91
C GLU A 171 13.24 -26.54 1.93
N VAL A 172 14.42 -26.97 1.47
CA VAL A 172 15.49 -27.55 2.29
C VAL A 172 16.15 -26.51 3.20
N ASP A 173 16.48 -25.33 2.69
CA ASP A 173 17.03 -24.23 3.48
C ASP A 173 16.01 -23.64 4.46
N PHE A 174 14.73 -23.64 4.08
CA PHE A 174 13.61 -23.29 4.94
C PHE A 174 13.47 -24.29 6.11
N LYS A 175 13.47 -25.60 5.81
CA LYS A 175 13.45 -26.67 6.82
C LYS A 175 14.67 -26.64 7.73
N LYS A 176 15.87 -26.34 7.20
CA LYS A 176 17.08 -26.15 8.01
C LYS A 176 16.97 -24.94 8.93
N ARG A 177 16.41 -23.82 8.47
CA ARG A 177 16.16 -22.64 9.32
C ARG A 177 15.13 -22.90 10.41
N MET A 178 14.05 -23.62 10.09
CA MET A 178 13.05 -24.09 11.06
C MET A 178 13.69 -24.98 12.14
N ASN A 179 14.51 -25.94 11.73
CA ASN A 179 15.16 -26.87 12.66
C ASN A 179 16.26 -26.18 13.49
N ALA A 180 16.94 -25.17 12.94
CA ALA A 180 17.94 -24.38 13.66
C ALA A 180 17.34 -23.41 14.70
N GLN A 181 16.04 -23.09 14.60
CA GLN A 181 15.32 -22.23 15.56
C GLN A 181 14.66 -23.00 16.71
N LEU A 182 14.70 -24.35 16.70
CA LEU A 182 14.28 -25.19 17.81
C LEU A 182 15.50 -25.47 18.72
N PRO A 183 15.60 -24.89 19.92
CA PRO A 183 16.63 -25.28 20.87
C PRO A 183 16.31 -26.68 21.39
N GLY A 184 17.09 -27.66 20.95
CA GLY A 184 17.29 -28.94 21.61
C GLY A 184 16.19 -29.98 21.39
N GLN A 185 16.33 -30.79 20.34
CA GLN A 185 15.93 -32.20 20.36
C GLN A 185 16.87 -33.01 19.44
N GLU A 186 18.17 -32.93 19.69
CA GLU A 186 19.09 -34.01 19.33
C GLU A 186 19.37 -34.85 20.58
N ALA A 187 18.43 -35.72 20.93
CA ALA A 187 18.69 -36.93 21.72
C ALA A 187 17.44 -37.82 21.76
N ALA A 188 17.16 -38.53 20.65
CA ALA A 188 16.58 -39.88 20.68
C ALA A 188 16.48 -40.43 19.25
N LYS A 189 17.51 -41.14 18.81
CA LYS A 189 17.30 -42.28 17.91
C LYS A 189 16.58 -43.35 18.73
N VAL A 190 15.46 -43.89 18.26
CA VAL A 190 15.28 -45.35 18.09
C VAL A 190 14.34 -45.56 16.90
N GLU A 191 14.72 -46.54 16.07
CA GLU A 191 14.01 -47.15 14.96
C GLU A 191 12.55 -47.53 15.27
N GLU A 192 11.67 -47.42 14.28
CA GLU A 192 10.98 -48.57 13.66
C GLU A 192 9.96 -48.08 12.61
N ALA A 193 9.98 -48.75 11.46
CA ALA A 193 8.95 -48.74 10.43
C ALA A 193 8.53 -50.22 10.21
N PRO A 194 7.50 -50.55 9.42
CA PRO A 194 6.21 -49.88 9.20
C PRO A 194 5.04 -50.87 9.42
N ALA A 195 3.79 -50.40 9.48
CA ALA A 195 2.65 -51.28 9.24
C ALA A 195 1.50 -50.52 8.56
N GLU A 196 1.26 -50.92 7.32
CA GLU A 196 0.08 -50.65 6.51
C GLU A 196 -1.19 -51.19 7.18
N ILE A 197 -2.29 -50.43 7.15
CA ILE A 197 -3.63 -51.00 6.96
C ILE A 197 -4.43 -50.01 6.10
N GLU A 198 -4.73 -50.46 4.88
CA GLU A 198 -5.73 -49.91 3.97
C GLU A 198 -7.16 -50.34 4.35
N ASN A 199 -8.11 -49.55 3.84
CA ASN A 199 -9.41 -49.93 3.27
C ASN A 199 -10.73 -49.85 4.09
N THR A 200 -11.49 -48.81 3.71
CA THR A 200 -12.84 -48.81 3.10
C THR A 200 -14.11 -49.20 3.88
N ASN A 201 -15.12 -48.32 3.74
CA ASN A 201 -16.55 -48.54 3.35
C ASN A 201 -17.45 -47.54 4.12
N GLU A 202 -18.14 -46.56 3.50
CA GLU A 202 -19.42 -46.66 2.73
C GLU A 202 -20.51 -47.45 3.49
N ALA A 203 -21.78 -47.03 3.67
CA ALA A 203 -22.60 -45.90 3.22
C ALA A 203 -23.96 -45.89 3.99
N LYS A 204 -24.72 -44.77 3.88
CA LYS A 204 -26.21 -44.65 3.91
C LYS A 204 -26.96 -44.94 5.25
N GLU A 205 -28.08 -44.31 5.63
CA GLU A 205 -29.17 -43.67 4.87
C GLU A 205 -30.06 -42.80 5.81
N VAL A 206 -30.42 -41.59 5.35
CA VAL A 206 -31.74 -40.92 5.28
C VAL A 206 -32.74 -40.93 6.45
N ASN A 207 -33.18 -39.73 6.87
CA ASN A 207 -34.60 -39.38 7.06
C ASN A 207 -34.82 -37.84 7.07
N GLU A 208 -35.54 -37.33 6.06
CA GLU A 208 -36.25 -36.03 6.03
C GLU A 208 -37.72 -36.23 6.53
N PRO A 209 -38.65 -35.24 6.58
CA PRO A 209 -38.63 -33.77 6.31
C PRO A 209 -39.18 -32.98 7.55
N ALA A 210 -39.42 -31.66 7.62
CA ALA A 210 -39.98 -30.70 6.69
C ALA A 210 -39.97 -29.26 7.30
N ILE A 211 -40.13 -28.26 6.41
CA ILE A 211 -40.76 -26.92 6.58
C ILE A 211 -39.85 -25.68 6.78
N VAL A 212 -39.68 -24.96 5.66
CA VAL A 212 -39.85 -23.51 5.40
C VAL A 212 -39.04 -22.51 6.23
N VAL A 213 -38.15 -21.73 5.58
CA VAL A 213 -38.29 -20.27 5.32
C VAL A 213 -37.34 -19.88 4.19
N GLN A 214 -37.89 -19.23 3.15
CA GLN A 214 -37.12 -18.52 2.12
C GLN A 214 -36.58 -17.22 2.70
N GLU A 215 -35.25 -17.04 2.71
CA GLU A 215 -34.63 -15.72 2.82
C GLU A 215 -33.83 -15.45 1.54
N THR A 216 -34.50 -14.76 0.61
CA THR A 216 -33.87 -14.04 -0.48
C THR A 216 -32.96 -12.95 0.11
N THR A 217 -31.65 -13.20 0.15
CA THR A 217 -30.66 -12.14 0.35
C THR A 217 -30.07 -11.80 -1.01
N TYR A 218 -30.45 -10.64 -1.54
CA TYR A 218 -29.82 -10.01 -2.70
C TYR A 218 -28.33 -9.80 -2.39
N GLN A 219 -27.45 -10.58 -3.02
CA GLN A 219 -26.06 -10.19 -3.25
C GLN A 219 -25.98 -9.61 -4.66
N PRO A 220 -25.44 -8.39 -4.88
CA PRO A 220 -25.08 -7.97 -6.22
C PRO A 220 -23.85 -8.80 -6.63
N GLU A 221 -24.03 -9.70 -7.59
CA GLU A 221 -22.94 -10.42 -8.22
C GLU A 221 -22.01 -9.40 -8.91
N LEU A 222 -20.84 -9.14 -8.31
CA LEU A 222 -19.76 -8.43 -8.97
C LEU A 222 -19.25 -9.32 -10.11
N SER A 223 -19.32 -8.80 -11.34
CA SER A 223 -18.76 -9.43 -12.54
C SER A 223 -17.31 -9.87 -12.31
N GLU A 224 -16.93 -11.02 -12.85
CA GLU A 224 -15.57 -11.59 -12.79
C GLU A 224 -14.50 -10.59 -13.26
N GLU A 225 -14.87 -9.61 -14.09
CA GLU A 225 -14.00 -8.49 -14.49
C GLU A 225 -13.67 -7.55 -13.31
N GLN A 226 -14.61 -7.28 -12.41
CA GLN A 226 -14.39 -6.45 -11.22
C GLN A 226 -13.54 -7.18 -10.16
N ALA A 227 -13.67 -8.51 -10.06
CA ALA A 227 -12.79 -9.35 -9.24
C ALA A 227 -11.36 -9.45 -9.84
N ALA A 228 -11.22 -9.44 -11.17
CA ALA A 228 -9.93 -9.37 -11.86
C ALA A 228 -9.28 -7.97 -11.74
N ILE A 229 -10.06 -6.88 -11.79
CA ILE A 229 -9.59 -5.51 -11.56
C ILE A 229 -9.12 -5.31 -10.12
N ALA A 230 -9.80 -5.93 -9.14
CA ALA A 230 -9.39 -5.92 -7.73
C ALA A 230 -8.07 -6.69 -7.48
N LYS A 231 -7.64 -7.55 -8.42
CA LYS A 231 -6.35 -8.24 -8.37
C LYS A 231 -5.18 -7.37 -8.88
N ILE A 232 -5.46 -6.20 -9.49
CA ILE A 232 -4.46 -5.34 -10.20
C ILE A 232 -4.36 -3.91 -9.58
N VAL A 233 -5.09 -3.61 -8.51
CA VAL A 233 -4.96 -2.34 -7.76
C VAL A 233 -4.49 -2.63 -6.34
N GLY A 234 -3.17 -2.63 -6.11
CA GLY A 234 -2.62 -2.58 -4.76
C GLY A 234 -2.85 -1.19 -4.17
N TYR A 235 -3.75 -1.06 -3.21
CA TYR A 235 -3.88 0.14 -2.40
C TYR A 235 -2.92 0.04 -1.21
N TYR A 236 -2.02 1.01 -1.01
CA TYR A 236 -1.01 0.96 0.06
C TYR A 236 -1.36 1.89 1.22
N PRO A 237 -1.15 1.45 2.48
CA PRO A 237 -1.40 2.29 3.65
C PRO A 237 -0.37 3.42 3.73
N THR A 238 -0.85 4.66 3.66
CA THR A 238 -0.04 5.87 3.81
C THR A 238 -0.34 6.52 5.15
N PHE A 239 0.68 6.76 5.98
CA PHE A 239 0.53 7.42 7.27
C PHE A 239 0.50 8.94 7.11
N LYS A 240 -0.44 9.61 7.78
CA LYS A 240 -0.43 11.08 7.88
C LYS A 240 0.82 11.58 8.60
N HIS A 241 1.22 12.82 8.31
CA HIS A 241 2.45 13.43 8.84
C HIS A 241 2.52 13.32 10.37
N GLY A 242 3.60 12.74 10.90
CA GLY A 242 3.82 12.54 12.34
C GLY A 242 3.18 11.27 12.94
N ALA A 243 2.21 10.63 12.27
CA ALA A 243 1.56 9.42 12.78
C ALA A 243 2.51 8.20 12.79
N ALA A 244 3.33 8.05 11.76
CA ALA A 244 4.33 6.97 11.68
C ALA A 244 5.38 7.05 12.80
N VAL A 245 5.83 8.26 13.12
CA VAL A 245 6.84 8.51 14.19
C VAL A 245 6.25 8.19 15.56
N GLN A 246 5.06 8.70 15.85
CA GLN A 246 4.36 8.41 17.11
C GLN A 246 4.05 6.91 17.27
N LEU A 247 3.67 6.24 16.17
CA LEU A 247 3.43 4.80 16.17
C LEU A 247 4.72 4.01 16.41
N PHE A 248 5.82 4.40 15.76
CA PHE A 248 7.13 3.80 15.97
C PHE A 248 7.58 3.90 17.43
N ASP A 249 7.45 5.09 18.03
CA ASP A 249 7.84 5.33 19.43
C ASP A 249 7.07 4.46 20.43
N LEU A 250 5.82 4.13 20.12
CA LEU A 250 4.99 3.26 20.93
C LEU A 250 5.29 1.78 20.67
N LEU A 251 5.41 1.40 19.40
CA LEU A 251 5.62 0.01 19.00
C LEU A 251 7.03 -0.50 19.32
N LYS A 252 8.08 0.33 19.29
CA LYS A 252 9.47 -0.10 19.55
C LYS A 252 9.63 -0.84 20.89
N ALA A 253 8.81 -0.54 21.90
CA ALA A 253 8.81 -1.24 23.18
C ALA A 253 8.40 -2.74 23.08
N TYR A 254 7.75 -3.12 21.99
CA TYR A 254 7.27 -4.47 21.70
C TYR A 254 8.16 -5.22 20.70
N PHE A 255 9.24 -4.62 20.22
CA PHE A 255 10.20 -5.26 19.32
C PHE A 255 11.58 -5.33 19.96
N VAL A 256 12.41 -6.26 19.49
CA VAL A 256 13.82 -6.32 19.89
C VAL A 256 14.61 -5.13 19.36
N PRO A 257 15.65 -4.65 20.06
CA PRO A 257 16.49 -3.54 19.60
C PRO A 257 17.04 -3.72 18.18
N GLU A 258 17.34 -4.97 17.79
CA GLU A 258 17.85 -5.33 16.46
C GLU A 258 16.82 -5.06 15.35
N ASP A 259 15.53 -5.12 15.66
CA ASP A 259 14.41 -4.91 14.73
C ASP A 259 13.95 -3.44 14.68
N HIS A 260 14.44 -2.58 15.57
CA HIS A 260 14.00 -1.17 15.65
C HIS A 260 14.30 -0.41 14.36
N ALA A 261 15.49 -0.59 13.78
CA ALA A 261 15.85 0.07 12.53
C ALA A 261 15.00 -0.41 11.35
N ALA A 262 14.61 -1.69 11.32
CA ALA A 262 13.75 -2.24 10.28
C ALA A 262 12.28 -1.80 10.45
N LEU A 263 11.80 -1.70 11.69
CA LEU A 263 10.48 -1.17 12.01
C LEU A 263 10.35 0.32 11.67
N GLU A 264 11.36 1.12 11.99
CA GLU A 264 11.39 2.55 11.64
C GLU A 264 11.31 2.72 10.12
N LYS A 265 12.14 1.97 9.39
CA LYS A 265 12.15 2.00 7.92
C LYS A 265 10.83 1.54 7.30
N LEU A 266 10.19 0.54 7.90
CA LEU A 266 8.90 0.08 7.44
C LEU A 266 7.79 1.12 7.66
N LEU A 267 7.77 1.79 8.81
CA LEU A 267 6.71 2.75 9.14
C LEU A 267 6.91 4.12 8.47
N LEU A 268 8.16 4.60 8.37
CA LEU A 268 8.47 5.93 7.84
C LEU A 268 8.74 5.93 6.33
N TYR A 269 9.32 4.84 5.80
CA TYR A 269 9.77 4.78 4.40
C TYR A 269 9.08 3.68 3.57
N ASP A 270 8.17 2.91 4.19
CA ASP A 270 7.52 1.71 3.62
C ASP A 270 8.54 0.73 3.01
N GLU A 271 9.74 0.66 3.58
CA GLU A 271 10.74 -0.34 3.21
C GLU A 271 10.37 -1.68 3.84
N ALA A 272 10.10 -2.68 3.01
CA ALA A 272 9.80 -4.02 3.50
C ALA A 272 11.02 -4.61 4.23
N PRO A 273 10.84 -5.16 5.45
CA PRO A 273 11.94 -5.72 6.21
C PRO A 273 12.45 -7.01 5.53
N THR A 274 13.75 -7.28 5.68
CA THR A 274 14.41 -8.48 5.10
C THR A 274 13.83 -9.80 5.66
N ALA A 275 13.26 -9.74 6.86
CA ALA A 275 12.50 -10.80 7.50
C ALA A 275 11.27 -10.19 8.23
N PRO A 276 10.16 -10.92 8.40
CA PRO A 276 9.00 -10.43 9.15
C PRO A 276 9.37 -10.04 10.58
N LEU A 277 8.89 -8.88 11.03
CA LEU A 277 9.20 -8.35 12.35
C LEU A 277 8.39 -9.08 13.42
N VAL A 278 9.04 -9.53 14.50
CA VAL A 278 8.36 -10.30 15.55
C VAL A 278 7.82 -9.38 16.64
N PHE A 279 6.50 -9.20 16.65
CA PHE A 279 5.82 -8.43 17.68
C PHE A 279 5.71 -9.23 18.98
N ARG A 280 6.26 -8.70 20.09
CA ARG A 280 6.26 -9.31 21.44
C ARG A 280 4.94 -9.15 22.20
N GLY A 281 3.85 -8.85 21.51
CA GLY A 281 2.50 -8.82 22.06
C GLY A 281 1.57 -9.80 21.33
N PHE A 282 0.29 -9.77 21.70
CA PHE A 282 -0.71 -10.62 21.05
C PHE A 282 -1.06 -10.06 19.66
N ALA A 283 -1.32 -10.94 18.69
CA ALA A 283 -1.76 -10.55 17.33
C ALA A 283 -2.98 -9.61 17.35
N THR A 284 -3.90 -9.81 18.30
CA THR A 284 -5.07 -8.95 18.50
C THR A 284 -4.70 -7.51 18.82
N GLN A 285 -3.60 -7.27 19.53
CA GLN A 285 -3.13 -5.93 19.89
C GLN A 285 -2.55 -5.19 18.70
N LEU A 286 -1.79 -5.91 17.86
CA LEU A 286 -1.23 -5.35 16.64
C LEU A 286 -2.34 -5.00 15.63
N ALA A 287 -3.27 -5.93 15.41
CA ALA A 287 -4.41 -5.70 14.52
C ALA A 287 -5.29 -4.54 15.00
N ASP A 288 -5.55 -4.46 16.32
CA ASP A 288 -6.32 -3.38 16.92
C ASP A 288 -5.63 -2.02 16.81
N ALA A 289 -4.30 -1.98 16.95
CA ALA A 289 -3.52 -0.75 16.73
C ALA A 289 -3.68 -0.20 15.31
N PHE A 290 -3.48 -1.04 14.29
CA PHE A 290 -3.66 -0.64 12.89
C PHE A 290 -5.11 -0.29 12.56
N LYS A 291 -6.07 -1.00 13.15
CA LYS A 291 -7.50 -0.70 13.02
C LYS A 291 -7.85 0.67 13.61
N GLN A 292 -7.40 0.98 14.82
CA GLN A 292 -7.64 2.28 15.43
C GLN A 292 -7.04 3.42 14.60
N LEU A 293 -5.82 3.25 14.07
CA LEU A 293 -5.20 4.23 13.18
C LEU A 293 -5.97 4.43 11.87
N TYR A 294 -6.52 3.35 11.31
CA TYR A 294 -7.37 3.41 10.13
C TYR A 294 -8.69 4.14 10.43
N ASP A 295 -9.38 3.75 11.50
CA ASP A 295 -10.67 4.33 11.90
C ASP A 295 -10.53 5.83 12.30
N ALA A 296 -9.35 6.23 12.80
CA ALA A 296 -9.02 7.64 13.08
C ALA A 296 -8.53 8.44 11.86
N ASN A 297 -8.58 7.86 10.65
CA ASN A 297 -8.07 8.47 9.41
C ASN A 297 -6.59 8.89 9.48
N LEU A 298 -5.77 8.18 10.27
CA LEU A 298 -4.32 8.37 10.34
C LEU A 298 -3.56 7.50 9.33
N ILE A 299 -4.19 6.41 8.89
CA ILE A 299 -3.80 5.62 7.72
C ILE A 299 -4.81 5.90 6.62
N VAL A 300 -4.33 6.35 5.46
CA VAL A 300 -5.14 6.69 4.28
C VAL A 300 -4.60 5.99 3.04
N GLY A 301 -5.40 5.94 1.97
CA GLY A 301 -4.95 5.41 0.68
C GLY A 301 -5.08 3.90 0.50
N CYS A 302 -5.64 3.18 1.48
CA CYS A 302 -5.95 1.75 1.40
C CYS A 302 -7.34 1.40 1.93
N ARG A 303 -7.91 0.27 1.52
CA ARG A 303 -9.09 -0.32 2.17
C ARG A 303 -8.65 -1.17 3.36
N LYS A 304 -9.57 -1.51 4.27
CA LYS A 304 -9.26 -2.41 5.40
C LYS A 304 -8.63 -3.74 4.95
N SER A 305 -9.19 -4.36 3.92
CA SER A 305 -8.65 -5.58 3.30
C SER A 305 -7.23 -5.45 2.76
N ASP A 306 -6.85 -4.25 2.31
CA ASP A 306 -5.52 -4.01 1.74
C ASP A 306 -4.50 -3.75 2.85
N LEU A 307 -4.93 -3.09 3.93
CA LEU A 307 -4.15 -2.96 5.17
C LEU A 307 -3.88 -4.34 5.78
N GLU A 308 -4.87 -5.25 5.78
CA GLU A 308 -4.69 -6.64 6.22
C GLU A 308 -3.61 -7.36 5.39
N LYS A 309 -3.70 -7.27 4.06
CA LYS A 309 -2.72 -7.85 3.13
C LYS A 309 -1.33 -7.22 3.25
N TRP A 310 -1.25 -5.96 3.71
CA TRP A 310 0.01 -5.28 3.96
C TRP A 310 0.65 -5.73 5.28
N ILE A 311 -0.15 -5.92 6.34
CA ILE A 311 0.35 -6.34 7.67
C ILE A 311 0.82 -7.80 7.65
N ALA A 312 0.03 -8.71 7.08
CA ALA A 312 0.25 -10.15 7.15
C ALA A 312 1.69 -10.61 6.77
N PRO A 313 2.29 -10.16 5.66
CA PRO A 313 3.64 -10.59 5.28
C PRO A 313 4.76 -9.86 6.03
N LYS A 314 4.46 -8.77 6.75
CA LYS A 314 5.46 -7.87 7.35
C LYS A 314 5.64 -8.11 8.85
N PHE A 315 4.68 -8.74 9.51
CA PHE A 315 4.68 -8.95 10.95
C PHE A 315 4.37 -10.40 11.32
N MET A 316 5.10 -10.90 12.32
CA MET A 316 4.78 -12.11 13.07
C MET A 316 4.39 -11.73 14.50
N TYR A 317 3.72 -12.62 15.22
CA TYR A 317 3.38 -12.41 16.63
C TYR A 317 3.87 -13.54 17.50
N LEU A 318 4.12 -13.25 18.78
CA LEU A 318 4.45 -14.28 19.77
C LEU A 318 3.17 -14.94 20.30
N SER A 319 3.08 -16.26 20.12
CA SER A 319 2.00 -17.07 20.69
C SER A 319 2.10 -17.16 22.22
N GLN A 320 1.07 -17.68 22.89
CA GLN A 320 1.10 -17.93 24.34
C GLN A 320 2.24 -18.86 24.77
N GLN A 321 2.79 -19.63 23.83
CA GLN A 321 3.92 -20.54 24.05
C GLN A 321 5.28 -19.89 23.73
N SER A 322 5.32 -18.57 23.51
CA SER A 322 6.53 -17.80 23.13
C SER A 322 7.17 -18.24 21.80
N GLU A 323 6.39 -18.87 20.93
CA GLU A 323 6.79 -19.22 19.58
C GLU A 323 6.32 -18.13 18.58
N PRO A 324 7.17 -17.68 17.64
CA PRO A 324 6.76 -16.81 16.55
C PRO A 324 5.76 -17.55 15.65
N ARG A 325 4.59 -16.94 15.42
CA ARG A 325 3.59 -17.45 14.47
C ARG A 325 3.24 -16.41 13.43
N GLU A 326 2.99 -16.89 12.23
CA GLU A 326 2.41 -16.11 11.14
C GLU A 326 0.95 -15.78 11.45
N LEU A 327 0.49 -14.65 10.92
CA LEU A 327 -0.91 -14.24 11.01
C LEU A 327 -1.73 -15.15 10.07
N PRO A 328 -2.65 -16.00 10.59
CA PRO A 328 -3.41 -16.91 9.75
C PRO A 328 -4.26 -16.16 8.72
N GLU A 329 -4.48 -16.78 7.56
CA GLU A 329 -5.36 -16.23 6.53
C GLU A 329 -6.78 -16.03 7.09
N GLY A 330 -7.33 -14.82 6.92
CA GLY A 330 -8.63 -14.42 7.50
C GLY A 330 -8.62 -14.04 8.99
N TYR A 331 -7.48 -14.14 9.69
CA TYR A 331 -7.41 -13.74 11.11
C TYR A 331 -7.54 -12.22 11.28
N LEU A 332 -6.85 -11.46 10.42
CA LEU A 332 -6.93 -10.00 10.42
C LEU A 332 -8.30 -9.51 9.96
N SER A 333 -8.96 -10.19 9.00
CA SER A 333 -10.30 -9.82 8.53
C SER A 333 -11.35 -9.97 9.64
N GLY A 334 -11.29 -11.04 10.43
CA GLY A 334 -12.17 -11.21 11.60
C GLY A 334 -12.01 -10.11 12.66
N LEU A 335 -10.78 -9.60 12.84
CA LEU A 335 -10.46 -8.57 13.84
C LEU A 335 -10.72 -7.14 13.35
N MET A 336 -10.40 -6.85 12.10
CA MET A 336 -10.44 -5.50 11.52
C MET A 336 -11.76 -5.19 10.82
N SER A 337 -12.36 -6.19 10.16
CA SER A 337 -13.52 -6.02 9.28
C SER A 337 -14.82 -6.57 9.89
N GLU A 338 -14.79 -7.73 10.55
CA GLU A 338 -16.03 -8.40 11.05
C GLU A 338 -16.35 -8.12 12.53
N ASN A 339 -15.48 -7.43 13.27
CA ASN A 339 -15.64 -7.17 14.72
C ASN A 339 -15.87 -8.44 15.58
N THR A 340 -15.57 -9.64 15.07
CA THR A 340 -15.93 -10.91 15.72
C THR A 340 -15.14 -11.20 16.99
N ARG A 341 -14.03 -10.48 17.25
CA ARG A 341 -13.21 -10.61 18.47
C ARG A 341 -12.75 -9.24 18.98
N PRO A 342 -13.43 -8.61 19.96
CA PRO A 342 -12.98 -7.35 20.53
C PRO A 342 -11.63 -7.51 21.26
N CYS A 343 -10.69 -6.59 21.01
CA CYS A 343 -9.39 -6.58 21.68
C CYS A 343 -9.59 -6.27 23.17
N LYS A 344 -9.23 -7.22 24.04
CA LYS A 344 -9.37 -7.07 25.51
C LYS A 344 -8.29 -6.18 26.13
N SER A 345 -7.22 -5.84 25.41
CA SER A 345 -6.07 -5.10 25.94
C SER A 345 -5.37 -4.27 24.85
N PRO A 346 -5.99 -3.20 24.35
CA PRO A 346 -5.45 -2.36 23.28
C PRO A 346 -4.13 -1.70 23.71
N ILE A 347 -3.14 -1.65 22.81
CA ILE A 347 -1.81 -1.09 23.10
C ILE A 347 -1.75 0.43 22.93
N LEU A 348 -2.65 0.98 22.12
CA LEU A 348 -2.74 2.40 21.87
C LEU A 348 -4.19 2.88 22.05
N LYS A 349 -4.30 4.17 22.34
CA LYS A 349 -5.53 4.93 22.35
C LYS A 349 -5.27 6.24 21.60
N ILE A 350 -6.15 6.58 20.67
CA ILE A 350 -6.04 7.83 19.91
C ILE A 350 -6.90 8.89 20.60
N GLU A 351 -6.27 9.99 21.01
CA GLU A 351 -6.98 11.16 21.54
C GLU A 351 -6.87 12.33 20.55
N GLN A 352 -8.00 12.96 20.24
CA GLN A 352 -8.06 14.15 19.40
C GLN A 352 -8.30 15.37 20.29
N LYS A 353 -7.36 16.31 20.30
CA LYS A 353 -7.48 17.60 21.01
C LYS A 353 -7.22 18.73 20.02
N GLU A 354 -8.15 19.69 19.93
CA GLU A 354 -7.96 20.97 19.22
C GLU A 354 -7.33 20.82 17.82
N ALA A 355 -7.88 19.92 17.00
CA ALA A 355 -7.44 19.59 15.64
C ALA A 355 -6.08 18.85 15.50
N GLN A 356 -5.43 18.48 16.60
CA GLN A 356 -4.24 17.61 16.61
C GLN A 356 -4.57 16.22 17.19
N PHE A 357 -3.90 15.19 16.70
CA PHE A 357 -4.04 13.80 17.16
C PHE A 357 -2.83 13.39 18.00
N PHE A 358 -3.10 12.61 19.05
CA PHE A 358 -2.08 12.02 19.92
C PHE A 358 -2.30 10.51 20.01
N ILE A 359 -1.27 9.73 19.67
CA ILE A 359 -1.25 8.28 19.89
C ILE A 359 -0.66 8.04 21.28
N LEU A 360 -1.51 7.69 22.24
CA LEU A 360 -1.09 7.46 23.63
C LEU A 360 -1.06 5.95 23.95
N PRO A 361 -0.10 5.48 24.76
CA PRO A 361 -0.09 4.11 25.25
C PRO A 361 -1.23 3.90 26.25
N THR A 362 -1.97 2.80 26.13
CA THR A 362 -2.99 2.43 27.12
C THR A 362 -2.31 1.95 28.40
N PRO A 363 -2.67 2.45 29.60
CA PRO A 363 -2.05 1.99 30.84
C PRO A 363 -2.33 0.50 31.06
N ARG A 364 -1.28 -0.31 31.20
CA ARG A 364 -1.39 -1.70 31.67
C ARG A 364 -1.93 -1.66 33.10
N ASN A 365 -3.16 -2.14 33.31
CA ASN A 365 -3.57 -2.57 34.65
C ASN A 365 -2.62 -3.70 35.06
N LYS A 366 -1.70 -3.39 35.99
CA LYS A 366 -0.90 -4.40 36.67
C LYS A 366 -1.87 -5.34 37.40
N LYS A 367 -1.92 -6.60 36.99
CA LYS A 367 -2.29 -7.71 37.87
C LYS A 367 -1.06 -8.57 38.04
#